data_AF-A0ABD0R940-F1
#
_entry.id   AF-A0ABD0R940-F1
#
_cell.length_a   1.000
_cell.length_b   1.000
_cell.length_c   1.000
_cell.angle_alpha   90.00
_cell.angle_beta   90.00
_cell.angle_gamma   90.00
#
_symmetry.space_group_name_H-M   'P 1'
#
loop_
_entity.id
_entity.type
_entity.pdbx_description
1 polymer ?
#
loop_
_entity_poly.entity_id
_entity_poly.type
_entity_poly.pdbx_seq_one_letter_code
_entity_poly.pdbx_strand_id
1 'polypeptide(L)' 'MVPTELVEKEFWRLVSSIEEDVIVEYGADISSKDVGSGFPVRDGKRKLIGDED' A
#
# COMPACT_ATOMS: atom_id res chain seq x y z
N MET A 1 -18.01 -8.79 -2.05
CA MET A 1 -17.16 -7.59 -2.11
C MET A 1 -17.92 -6.47 -1.42
N VAL A 2 -17.27 -5.70 -0.55
CA VAL A 2 -17.91 -4.55 0.11
C VAL A 2 -17.91 -3.38 -0.90
N PRO A 3 -19.03 -2.65 -1.09
CA PRO A 3 -19.06 -1.48 -1.96
C PRO A 3 -18.12 -0.38 -1.48
N THR A 4 -17.43 0.30 -2.39
CA THR A 4 -16.48 1.38 -2.06
C THR A 4 -17.16 2.56 -1.41
N GLU A 5 -18.40 2.86 -1.82
CA GLU A 5 -19.21 3.97 -1.30
C GLU A 5 -19.56 3.74 0.19
N LEU A 6 -19.73 2.48 0.58
CA LEU A 6 -19.97 2.12 1.97
C LEU A 6 -18.72 2.36 2.84
N VAL A 7 -17.55 1.98 2.33
CA VAL A 7 -16.26 2.17 3.04
C VAL A 7 -15.94 3.65 3.20
N GLU A 8 -16.13 4.45 2.15
CA GLU A 8 -15.90 5.89 2.21
C GLU A 8 -16.81 6.58 3.24
N LYS A 9 -18.10 6.26 3.23
CA LYS A 9 -19.06 6.80 4.19
C LYS A 9 -18.67 6.44 5.63
N GLU A 10 -18.28 5.19 5.86
CA GLU A 10 -17.93 4.70 7.19
C GLU A 10 -16.60 5.29 7.68
N PHE A 11 -15.62 5.47 6.79
CA PHE A 11 -14.37 6.14 7.10
C PHE A 11 -14.62 7.55 7.67
N TRP A 12 -15.42 8.37 6.96
CA TRP A 12 -15.72 9.72 7.44
C TRP A 12 -16.57 9.73 8.72
N ARG A 13 -17.44 8.73 8.90
CA ARG A 13 -18.20 8.55 10.15
C ARG A 13 -17.26 8.30 11.33
N LEU A 14 -16.30 7.38 11.18
CA LEU A 14 -15.33 7.06 12.22
C LEU A 14 -14.38 8.23 12.52
N VAL A 15 -13.95 8.97 11.49
CA VAL A 15 -13.09 10.16 11.67
C VAL A 15 -13.78 11.27 12.48
N SER A 16 -15.10 11.40 12.36
CA SER A 16 -15.87 12.41 13.08
C SER A 16 -16.48 11.91 14.39
N SER A 17 -16.41 10.60 14.66
CA SER A 17 -16.93 10.01 15.89
C SER A 17 -15.95 10.24 17.04
N ILE A 18 -16.49 10.66 18.18
CA ILE A 18 -15.76 10.79 19.45
C ILE A 18 -16.08 9.64 20.42
N GLU A 19 -17.06 8.80 20.08
CA GLU A 19 -17.58 7.74 20.95
C GLU A 19 -16.98 6.37 20.64
N GLU A 20 -16.50 6.18 19.40
CA GLU A 20 -16.00 4.91 18.90
C GLU A 20 -14.50 5.01 18.59
N ASP A 21 -13.72 4.14 19.23
CA ASP A 21 -12.27 4.02 18.98
C ASP A 21 -12.00 2.88 17.99
N VAL A 22 -11.38 3.20 16.85
CA VAL A 22 -10.94 2.23 15.84
C VAL A 22 -9.46 2.45 15.53
N ILE A 23 -8.65 1.39 15.63
CA ILE A 23 -7.20 1.41 15.37
C ILE A 23 -6.88 0.62 14.10
N VAL A 24 -5.98 1.17 13.27
CA VAL A 24 -5.51 0.55 12.03
C VAL A 24 -3.99 0.69 11.89
N GLU A 25 -3.36 -0.27 11.24
CA GLU A 25 -1.93 -0.26 10.93
C GLU A 25 -1.72 -0.05 9.43
N TYR A 26 -0.69 0.71 9.06
CA TYR A 26 -0.29 0.90 7.66
C TYR A 26 1.23 1.02 7.55
N GLY A 27 1.77 0.62 6.39
CA GLY A 27 3.18 0.78 6.05
C GLY A 27 3.40 1.96 5.11
N ALA A 28 4.15 2.96 5.55
CA ALA A 28 4.57 4.10 4.74
C ALA A 28 6.08 4.36 4.90
N ASP A 29 6.62 5.28 4.09
CA ASP A 29 8.03 5.70 4.12
C ASP A 29 9.05 4.55 3.95
N ILE A 30 8.66 3.51 3.20
CA ILE A 30 9.52 2.36 2.91
C ILE A 30 10.42 2.68 1.71
N SER A 31 11.72 2.74 1.96
CA SER A 31 12.73 3.02 0.93
C SER A 31 12.94 1.82 0.02
N SER A 32 12.78 2.03 -1.29
CA SER A 32 13.07 1.01 -2.31
C SER A 32 14.55 0.60 -2.36
N LYS A 33 15.46 1.39 -1.78
CA LYS A 33 16.86 1.02 -1.62
C LYS A 33 17.05 -0.11 -0.60
N ASP A 34 16.18 -0.15 0.42
CA ASP A 34 16.30 -1.06 1.55
C ASP A 34 15.53 -2.36 1.30
N VAL A 35 14.34 -2.29 0.67
CA VAL A 35 13.48 -3.46 0.40
C VAL A 35 13.40 -3.87 -1.07
N GLY A 36 14.00 -3.09 -1.96
CA GLY A 36 13.88 -3.24 -3.41
C GLY A 36 12.66 -2.54 -3.98
N SER A 37 12.74 -2.15 -5.27
CA SER A 37 11.60 -1.58 -5.98
C SER A 37 10.55 -2.65 -6.32
N GLY A 38 9.28 -2.25 -6.34
CA GLY A 38 8.18 -3.05 -6.90
C GLY A 38 8.18 -3.09 -8.42
N PHE A 39 8.96 -2.24 -9.08
CA PHE A 39 9.17 -2.25 -10.51
C PHE A 39 10.50 -2.92 -10.88
N PRO A 40 10.58 -3.53 -12.07
CA PRO A 40 11.84 -3.90 -12.69
C PRO A 40 12.85 -2.73 -12.73
N VAL A 41 14.09 -2.98 -12.33
CA VAL A 41 15.17 -1.97 -12.36
C VAL A 41 16.40 -2.56 -13.05
N ARG A 42 17.02 -1.79 -13.95
CA ARG A 42 18.26 -2.17 -14.65
C ARG A 42 19.49 -1.93 -13.77
N ASP A 43 19.48 -2.47 -12.56
CA ASP A 43 20.59 -2.36 -11.60
C ASP A 43 21.40 -3.66 -11.46
N GLY A 44 21.06 -4.68 -12.27
CA GLY A 44 21.76 -5.97 -12.36
C GLY A 44 21.53 -6.90 -11.17
N LYS A 45 20.73 -6.49 -10.16
CA LYS A 45 20.51 -7.28 -8.93
C LYS A 45 19.31 -8.23 -9.02
N ARG A 46 18.35 -7.95 -9.91
CA ARG A 46 17.26 -8.86 -10.27
C ARG A 46 17.29 -9.09 -11.77
N LYS A 47 17.54 -10.33 -12.20
CA LYS A 47 17.31 -10.74 -13.60
C LYS A 47 15.81 -10.77 -13.84
N LEU A 48 15.35 -10.02 -14.83
CA LEU A 48 13.98 -10.11 -15.29
C LEU A 48 13.85 -11.36 -16.15
N ILE A 49 12.74 -12.08 -16.02
CA ILE A 49 12.41 -13.17 -16.94
C ILE A 49 12.08 -12.50 -18.27
N GLY A 50 13.02 -12.53 -19.22
CA GLY A 50 12.91 -11.87 -20.53
C GLY A 50 14.12 -11.04 -20.97
N ASP A 51 15.14 -10.87 -20.12
CA ASP A 51 16.44 -10.30 -20.54
C ASP A 51 17.31 -11.35 -21.28
N GLU A 52 16.71 -12.10 -22.21
CA GLU A 52 17.43 -12.98 -23.14
C GLU A 52 17.64 -12.21 -24.46
N ASP A 53 18.86 -12.31 -25.00
CA ASP A 53 19.50 -11.45 -26.02
C ASP A 53 18.69 -11.13 -27.30
#